data_AF-A0A858RCR1-F1
#
_entry.id   AF-A0A858RCR1-F1
#
_cell.length_a   1.000
_cell.length_b   1.000
_cell.length_c   1.000
_cell.angle_alpha   90.00
_cell.angle_beta   90.00
_cell.angle_gamma   90.00
#
_symmetry.space_group_name_H-M   'P 1'
#
loop_
_entity.id
_entity.type
_entity.pdbx_description
1 polymer ?
#
loop_
_entity_poly.entity_id
_entity_poly.type
_entity_poly.pdbx_seq_one_letter_code
_entity_poly.pdbx_strand_id
1 'polypeptide(L)'
;MTLKDEDQQLRSILVRCETKALWDWLSANATLENHDFAMVLEVLTDRLGWQAFDQALAIQDEKLRSLLSERILGLFALKDPWKAFELFKRHRGEFADPEWGRPALEGCVFAAAGFSADKMIEIFGEMPSKESRVFLVAAYSGDFNFRKALDFLVTTETPPTSIPENLLYEWSKRSPVESSEWLAAHPEYLNNELMERQGRLLLENIAACPDARDREQALEAAGALPAVFLDQAWSDIGGLQGGKLAPELLSAADRLGRREEFLAAALLGTNTSEKLDASWNSIPVAERTSILRAAEDKWMHQVDTPFSRRAREAWRQMVLDGWNGMN
;
A
#
# COMPACT_ATOMS: atom_id res chain seq x y z
N MET A 1 -22.88 14.46 21.10
CA MET A 1 -23.32 14.24 19.71
C MET A 1 -22.06 14.01 18.91
N THR A 2 -21.96 12.86 18.25
CA THR A 2 -20.78 12.53 17.45
C THR A 2 -20.93 13.10 16.04
N LEU A 3 -19.83 13.32 15.32
CA LEU A 3 -19.85 13.78 13.91
C LEU A 3 -20.78 12.90 13.04
N LYS A 4 -20.85 11.60 13.37
CA LYS A 4 -21.72 10.61 12.73
C LYS A 4 -23.21 10.85 12.96
N ASP A 5 -23.58 11.39 14.13
CA ASP A 5 -24.97 11.73 14.46
C ASP A 5 -25.43 12.99 13.71
N GLU A 6 -24.52 13.95 13.51
CA GLU A 6 -24.77 15.18 12.76
C GLU A 6 -24.96 14.89 11.27
N ASP A 7 -24.09 14.06 10.66
CA ASP A 7 -24.22 13.63 9.26
C ASP A 7 -25.54 12.88 9.02
N GLN A 8 -25.96 12.03 9.96
CA GLN A 8 -27.21 11.28 9.83
C GLN A 8 -28.44 12.18 9.92
N GLN A 9 -28.42 13.18 10.81
CA GLN A 9 -29.48 14.18 10.91
C GLN A 9 -29.56 15.04 9.64
N LEU A 10 -28.42 15.50 9.12
CA LEU A 10 -28.37 16.30 7.90
C LEU A 10 -28.87 15.50 6.70
N ARG A 11 -28.45 14.24 6.51
CA ARG A 11 -28.99 13.37 5.46
C ARG A 11 -30.52 13.21 5.57
N SER A 12 -31.06 13.05 6.78
CA SER A 12 -32.52 12.96 7.01
C SER A 12 -33.27 14.23 6.59
N ILE A 13 -32.67 15.41 6.80
CA ILE A 13 -33.22 16.69 6.35
C ILE A 13 -33.14 16.79 4.82
N LEU A 14 -31.96 16.53 4.23
CA LEU A 14 -31.72 16.65 2.79
C LEU A 14 -32.63 15.76 1.94
N VAL A 15 -32.91 14.54 2.41
CA VAL A 15 -33.83 13.61 1.72
C VAL A 15 -35.24 14.17 1.59
N ARG A 16 -35.66 15.10 2.48
CA ARG A 16 -36.99 15.73 2.45
C ARG A 16 -37.03 17.02 1.63
N CYS A 17 -35.88 17.61 1.30
CA CYS A 17 -35.80 18.80 0.47
C CYS A 17 -36.23 18.52 -0.97
N GLU A 18 -36.86 19.50 -1.62
CA GLU A 18 -37.18 19.42 -3.05
C GLU A 18 -35.91 19.36 -3.90
N THR A 19 -35.94 18.59 -5.00
CA THR A 19 -34.78 18.42 -5.89
C THR A 19 -34.28 19.76 -6.44
N LYS A 20 -35.20 20.67 -6.76
CA LYS A 20 -34.85 22.02 -7.23
C LYS A 20 -34.11 22.82 -6.15
N ALA A 21 -34.58 22.76 -4.90
CA ALA A 21 -33.93 23.46 -3.79
C ALA A 21 -32.50 22.95 -3.55
N LEU A 22 -32.26 21.64 -3.72
CA LEU A 22 -30.92 21.06 -3.63
C LEU A 22 -30.00 21.57 -4.75
N TRP A 23 -30.50 21.66 -5.99
CA TRP A 23 -29.74 22.25 -7.11
C TRP A 23 -29.46 23.73 -6.94
N ASP A 24 -30.46 24.51 -6.51
CA ASP A 24 -30.32 25.94 -6.25
C ASP A 24 -29.28 26.17 -5.14
N TRP A 25 -29.29 25.33 -4.10
CA TRP A 25 -28.31 25.38 -3.02
C TRP A 25 -26.89 25.04 -3.51
N LEU A 26 -26.72 23.98 -4.31
CA LEU A 26 -25.41 23.61 -4.88
C LEU A 26 -24.86 24.74 -5.76
N SER A 27 -25.71 25.37 -6.55
CA SER A 27 -25.34 26.48 -7.42
C SER A 27 -24.88 27.71 -6.65
N ALA A 28 -25.49 27.97 -5.48
CA ALA A 28 -25.13 29.09 -4.62
C ALA A 28 -23.90 28.83 -3.73
N ASN A 29 -23.58 27.56 -3.44
CA ASN A 29 -22.57 27.17 -2.44
C ASN A 29 -21.45 26.29 -3.02
N ALA A 30 -21.16 26.44 -4.32
CA ALA A 30 -20.17 25.67 -5.05
C ALA A 30 -18.72 25.97 -4.61
N THR A 31 -18.30 25.43 -3.47
CA THR A 31 -16.91 25.49 -2.98
C THR A 31 -16.41 24.12 -2.52
N LEU A 32 -15.13 23.85 -2.79
CA LEU A 32 -14.49 22.56 -2.54
C LEU A 32 -14.29 22.23 -1.05
N GLU A 33 -14.37 23.22 -0.17
CA GLU A 33 -14.08 23.09 1.26
C GLU A 33 -15.34 22.86 2.10
N ASN A 34 -16.52 22.82 1.49
CA ASN A 34 -17.79 22.68 2.19
C ASN A 34 -18.20 21.20 2.32
N HIS A 35 -18.10 20.62 3.52
CA HIS A 35 -18.53 19.25 3.82
C HIS A 35 -20.00 18.98 3.44
N ASP A 36 -20.88 19.99 3.59
CA ASP A 36 -22.29 19.87 3.24
C ASP A 36 -22.49 19.73 1.72
N PHE A 37 -21.56 20.26 0.91
CA PHE A 37 -21.61 20.18 -0.55
C PHE A 37 -21.55 18.73 -1.04
N ALA A 38 -20.64 17.93 -0.47
CA ALA A 38 -20.52 16.51 -0.83
C ALA A 38 -21.79 15.74 -0.50
N MET A 39 -22.39 15.96 0.68
CA MET A 39 -23.62 15.28 1.08
C MET A 39 -24.85 15.69 0.26
N VAL A 40 -24.99 16.98 -0.05
CA VAL A 40 -26.08 17.46 -0.92
C VAL A 40 -25.96 16.82 -2.30
N LEU A 41 -24.73 16.76 -2.85
CA LEU A 41 -24.48 16.14 -4.14
C LEU A 41 -24.78 14.63 -4.12
N GLU A 42 -24.35 13.90 -3.09
CA GLU A 42 -24.68 12.48 -2.91
C GLU A 42 -26.19 12.24 -2.90
N VAL A 43 -26.93 12.96 -2.06
CA VAL A 43 -28.41 12.82 -1.97
C VAL A 43 -29.07 13.10 -3.32
N LEU A 44 -28.57 14.10 -4.06
CA LEU A 44 -29.08 14.43 -5.37
C LEU A 44 -28.79 13.34 -6.41
N THR A 45 -27.57 12.79 -6.42
CA THR A 45 -27.21 11.67 -7.30
C THR A 45 -27.94 10.38 -6.96
N ASP A 46 -28.20 10.10 -5.69
CA ASP A 46 -28.99 8.94 -5.25
C ASP A 46 -30.45 9.07 -5.72
N ARG A 47 -31.00 10.28 -5.71
CA ARG A 47 -32.38 10.55 -6.13
C ARG A 47 -32.57 10.50 -7.64
N LEU A 48 -31.66 11.12 -8.40
CA LEU A 48 -31.81 11.31 -9.85
C LEU A 48 -31.09 10.26 -10.69
N GLY A 49 -30.16 9.50 -10.09
CA GLY A 49 -29.23 8.67 -10.86
C GLY A 49 -28.51 9.48 -11.92
N TRP A 50 -28.27 8.86 -13.08
CA TRP A 50 -27.53 9.47 -14.19
C TRP A 50 -28.14 10.77 -14.74
N GLN A 51 -29.42 11.04 -14.50
CA GLN A 51 -30.02 12.32 -14.87
C GLN A 51 -29.38 13.51 -14.15
N ALA A 52 -28.77 13.29 -12.97
CA ALA A 52 -28.00 14.32 -12.29
C ALA A 52 -26.81 14.80 -13.13
N PHE A 53 -26.14 13.87 -13.82
CA PHE A 53 -25.02 14.18 -14.69
C PHE A 53 -25.48 14.98 -15.92
N ASP A 54 -26.55 14.53 -16.59
CA ASP A 54 -27.13 15.25 -17.74
C ASP A 54 -27.57 16.67 -17.35
N GLN A 55 -28.18 16.85 -16.18
CA GLN A 55 -28.58 18.15 -15.64
C GLN A 55 -27.37 19.03 -15.32
N ALA A 56 -26.29 18.46 -14.76
CA ALA A 56 -25.05 19.20 -14.52
C ALA A 56 -24.41 19.68 -15.83
N LEU A 57 -24.39 18.85 -16.88
CA LEU A 57 -23.88 19.23 -18.19
C LEU A 57 -24.66 20.38 -18.86
N ALA A 58 -25.96 20.49 -18.56
CA ALA A 58 -26.83 21.55 -19.11
C ALA A 58 -26.62 22.94 -18.45
N ILE A 59 -25.86 23.01 -17.35
CA ILE A 59 -25.54 24.26 -16.66
C ILE A 59 -24.76 25.20 -17.59
N GLN A 60 -25.21 26.46 -17.69
CA GLN A 60 -24.62 27.46 -18.59
C GLN A 60 -23.33 28.08 -18.02
N ASP A 61 -23.23 28.19 -16.69
CA ASP A 61 -21.99 28.63 -16.04
C ASP A 61 -20.93 27.53 -16.18
N GLU A 62 -19.86 27.81 -16.94
CA GLU A 62 -18.84 26.82 -17.27
C GLU A 62 -18.09 26.30 -16.04
N LYS A 63 -17.83 27.17 -15.04
CA LYS A 63 -17.10 26.78 -13.83
C LYS A 63 -17.96 25.85 -12.98
N LEU A 64 -19.22 26.22 -12.80
CA LEU A 64 -20.18 25.44 -12.05
C LEU A 64 -20.50 24.11 -12.75
N ARG A 65 -20.66 24.12 -14.08
CA ARG A 65 -20.80 22.93 -14.92
C ARG A 65 -19.62 21.99 -14.72
N SER A 66 -18.39 22.50 -14.85
CA SER A 66 -17.16 21.71 -14.68
C SER A 66 -17.11 21.06 -13.30
N LEU A 67 -17.29 21.84 -12.23
CA LEU A 67 -17.24 21.35 -10.86
C LEU A 67 -18.30 20.27 -10.58
N LEU A 68 -19.56 20.54 -10.90
CA LEU A 68 -20.65 19.62 -10.57
C LEU A 68 -20.59 18.35 -11.41
N SER A 69 -20.34 18.48 -12.71
CA SER A 69 -20.25 17.32 -13.61
C SER A 69 -19.08 16.40 -13.24
N GLU A 70 -17.90 16.96 -12.93
CA GLU A 70 -16.75 16.17 -12.48
C GLU A 70 -17.07 15.38 -11.20
N ARG A 71 -17.65 16.04 -10.20
CA ARG A 71 -17.92 15.44 -8.89
C ARG A 71 -19.00 14.37 -8.99
N ILE A 72 -20.05 14.62 -9.77
CA ILE A 72 -21.11 13.63 -10.04
C ILE A 72 -20.53 12.42 -10.77
N LEU A 73 -19.67 12.65 -11.77
CA LEU A 73 -19.03 11.56 -12.51
C LEU A 73 -18.12 10.72 -11.59
N GLY A 74 -17.38 11.36 -10.68
CA GLY A 74 -16.60 10.69 -9.65
C GLY A 74 -17.45 9.83 -8.71
N LEU A 75 -18.60 10.34 -8.24
CA LEU A 75 -19.54 9.56 -7.42
C LEU A 75 -20.09 8.35 -8.17
N PHE A 76 -20.38 8.48 -9.48
CA PHE A 76 -20.82 7.36 -10.28
C PHE A 76 -19.71 6.35 -10.58
N ALA A 77 -18.45 6.76 -10.68
CA ALA A 77 -17.35 5.83 -10.90
C ALA A 77 -17.24 4.76 -9.78
N LEU A 78 -17.68 5.08 -8.56
CA LEU A 78 -17.75 4.13 -7.45
C LEU A 78 -18.92 3.12 -7.58
N LYS A 79 -19.95 3.44 -8.38
CA LYS A 79 -21.17 2.63 -8.52
C LYS A 79 -21.20 1.86 -9.85
N ASP A 80 -20.83 2.51 -10.94
CA ASP A 80 -20.81 2.01 -12.31
C ASP A 80 -19.61 2.63 -13.06
N PRO A 81 -18.39 2.10 -12.80
CA PRO A 81 -17.14 2.64 -13.31
C PRO A 81 -17.06 2.63 -14.84
N TRP A 82 -17.65 1.64 -15.51
CA TRP A 82 -17.54 1.54 -16.97
C TRP A 82 -18.36 2.60 -17.66
N LYS A 83 -19.59 2.82 -17.20
CA LYS A 83 -20.41 3.90 -17.73
C LYS A 83 -19.81 5.27 -17.39
N ALA A 84 -19.25 5.44 -16.20
CA ALA A 84 -18.54 6.67 -15.83
C ALA A 84 -17.35 6.93 -16.77
N PHE A 85 -16.56 5.90 -17.09
CA PHE A 85 -15.44 6.00 -18.01
C PHE A 85 -15.87 6.30 -19.46
N GLU A 86 -16.95 5.68 -19.94
CA GLU A 86 -17.51 6.00 -21.26
C GLU A 86 -17.98 7.44 -21.36
N LEU A 87 -18.68 7.94 -20.34
CA LEU A 87 -19.14 9.32 -20.28
C LEU A 87 -17.97 10.30 -20.13
N PHE A 88 -16.94 9.96 -19.35
CA PHE A 88 -15.68 10.71 -19.34
C PHE A 88 -15.13 10.87 -20.75
N LYS A 89 -14.90 9.77 -21.48
CA LYS A 89 -14.32 9.81 -22.83
C LYS A 89 -15.17 10.63 -23.80
N ARG A 90 -16.50 10.53 -23.68
CA ARG A 90 -17.43 11.27 -24.53
C ARG A 90 -17.38 12.79 -24.31
N HIS A 91 -17.28 13.21 -23.06
CA HIS A 91 -17.46 14.61 -22.68
C HIS A 91 -16.16 15.34 -22.35
N ARG A 92 -15.02 14.65 -22.21
CA ARG A 92 -13.74 15.26 -21.82
C ARG A 92 -13.36 16.46 -22.69
N GLY A 93 -13.61 16.38 -24.00
CA GLY A 93 -13.32 17.47 -24.95
C GLY A 93 -14.19 18.73 -24.79
N GLU A 94 -15.26 18.68 -23.99
CA GLU A 94 -16.13 19.83 -23.70
C GLU A 94 -15.57 20.73 -22.59
N PHE A 95 -14.52 20.27 -21.88
CA PHE A 95 -13.93 20.96 -20.73
C PHE A 95 -12.50 21.42 -21.03
N ALA A 96 -12.25 22.70 -20.78
CA ALA A 96 -10.93 23.30 -20.95
C ALA A 96 -9.93 22.86 -19.87
N ASP A 97 -10.42 22.52 -18.67
CA ASP A 97 -9.59 22.03 -17.58
C ASP A 97 -9.04 20.63 -17.92
N PRO A 98 -7.71 20.46 -18.00
CA PRO A 98 -7.13 19.17 -18.29
C PRO A 98 -7.49 18.11 -17.24
N GLU A 99 -7.65 18.53 -15.98
CA GLU A 99 -7.90 17.65 -14.82
C GLU A 99 -9.36 17.22 -14.69
N TRP A 100 -10.27 17.79 -15.48
CA TRP A 100 -11.69 17.46 -15.39
C TRP A 100 -11.91 15.96 -15.54
N GLY A 101 -12.61 15.38 -14.58
CA GLY A 101 -12.96 13.96 -14.57
C GLY A 101 -11.91 13.07 -13.89
N ARG A 102 -10.83 13.64 -13.34
CA ARG A 102 -9.82 12.89 -12.57
C ARG A 102 -10.43 12.02 -11.46
N PRO A 103 -11.38 12.50 -10.61
CA PRO A 103 -11.99 11.65 -9.59
C PRO A 103 -12.71 10.43 -10.18
N ALA A 104 -13.28 10.55 -11.38
CA ALA A 104 -13.92 9.43 -12.07
C ALA A 104 -12.89 8.43 -12.56
N LEU A 105 -11.80 8.90 -13.18
CA LEU A 105 -10.69 8.04 -13.60
C LEU A 105 -10.09 7.26 -12.43
N GLU A 106 -9.86 7.91 -11.28
CA GLU A 106 -9.40 7.25 -10.06
C GLU A 106 -10.35 6.12 -9.64
N GLY A 107 -11.66 6.41 -9.54
CA GLY A 107 -12.71 5.40 -9.30
C GLY A 107 -12.69 4.23 -10.29
N CYS A 108 -12.47 4.52 -11.56
CA CYS A 108 -12.42 3.51 -12.62
C CYS A 108 -11.15 2.65 -12.54
N VAL A 109 -10.00 3.23 -12.18
CA VAL A 109 -8.76 2.46 -11.92
C VAL A 109 -8.95 1.50 -10.77
N PHE A 110 -9.59 1.92 -9.67
CA PHE A 110 -9.90 1.02 -8.54
C PHE A 110 -10.74 -0.18 -8.99
N ALA A 111 -11.78 0.08 -9.76
CA ALA A 111 -12.61 -0.99 -10.29
C ALA A 111 -11.83 -1.89 -11.24
N ALA A 112 -10.99 -1.32 -12.10
CA ALA A 112 -10.18 -2.04 -13.08
C ALA A 112 -9.14 -2.97 -12.41
N ALA A 113 -8.47 -2.49 -11.36
CA ALA A 113 -7.56 -3.29 -10.56
C ALA A 113 -8.24 -4.54 -9.98
N GLY A 114 -9.54 -4.47 -9.72
CA GLY A 114 -10.34 -5.59 -9.24
C GLY A 114 -10.54 -6.74 -10.22
N PHE A 115 -10.22 -6.60 -11.52
CA PHE A 115 -10.41 -7.69 -12.51
C PHE A 115 -9.46 -7.70 -13.73
N SER A 116 -8.84 -6.59 -14.13
CA SER A 116 -8.06 -6.53 -15.38
C SER A 116 -6.92 -5.51 -15.34
N ALA A 117 -5.69 -6.02 -15.47
CA ALA A 117 -4.51 -5.18 -15.66
C ALA A 117 -4.61 -4.35 -16.95
N ASP A 118 -5.16 -4.92 -18.03
CA ASP A 118 -5.30 -4.23 -19.33
C ASP A 118 -6.22 -3.02 -19.21
N LYS A 119 -7.36 -3.19 -18.53
CA LYS A 119 -8.29 -2.10 -18.30
C LYS A 119 -7.69 -1.03 -17.39
N MET A 120 -6.93 -1.46 -16.39
CA MET A 120 -6.25 -0.54 -15.48
C MET A 120 -5.23 0.32 -16.24
N ILE A 121 -4.43 -0.30 -17.11
CA ILE A 121 -3.45 0.38 -17.97
C ILE A 121 -4.14 1.31 -18.97
N GLU A 122 -5.23 0.87 -19.61
CA GLU A 122 -6.03 1.72 -20.52
C GLU A 122 -6.45 3.02 -19.81
N ILE A 123 -6.98 2.92 -18.58
CA ILE A 123 -7.48 4.07 -17.83
C ILE A 123 -6.35 4.95 -17.32
N PHE A 124 -5.22 4.37 -16.91
CA PHE A 124 -4.02 5.15 -16.55
C PHE A 124 -3.52 6.00 -17.72
N GLY A 125 -3.61 5.49 -18.95
CA GLY A 125 -3.25 6.25 -20.15
C GLY A 125 -4.10 7.51 -20.39
N GLU A 126 -5.28 7.59 -19.77
CA GLU A 126 -6.20 8.73 -19.88
C GLU A 126 -6.01 9.78 -18.75
N MET A 127 -5.15 9.52 -17.75
CA MET A 127 -4.94 10.44 -16.63
C MET A 127 -4.15 11.70 -17.05
N PRO A 128 -4.68 12.91 -16.79
CA PRO A 128 -4.13 14.16 -17.34
C PRO A 128 -2.88 14.70 -16.63
N SER A 129 -2.65 14.40 -15.35
CA SER A 129 -1.49 14.88 -14.60
C SER A 129 -0.54 13.79 -14.13
N LYS A 130 0.74 14.17 -14.07
CA LYS A 130 1.86 13.42 -13.50
C LYS A 130 1.84 13.37 -11.96
N GLU A 131 0.97 14.15 -11.31
CA GLU A 131 0.92 14.36 -9.86
C GLU A 131 -0.47 14.06 -9.27
N SER A 132 -1.05 12.89 -9.54
CA SER A 132 -2.20 12.37 -8.77
C SER A 132 -1.72 11.63 -7.52
N ARG A 133 -1.83 12.26 -6.33
CA ARG A 133 -1.46 11.65 -5.04
C ARG A 133 -2.63 10.84 -4.45
N VAL A 134 -3.02 9.76 -5.12
CA VAL A 134 -4.05 8.85 -4.59
C VAL A 134 -3.46 7.46 -4.38
N PHE A 135 -3.34 7.09 -3.12
CA PHE A 135 -2.87 5.80 -2.68
C PHE A 135 -3.96 4.75 -2.92
N LEU A 136 -3.75 3.81 -3.85
CA LEU A 136 -4.76 2.81 -4.17
C LEU A 136 -4.51 1.52 -3.38
N VAL A 137 -5.39 1.17 -2.45
CA VAL A 137 -5.42 -0.15 -1.80
C VAL A 137 -6.49 -0.99 -2.49
N ALA A 138 -6.09 -1.88 -3.41
CA ALA A 138 -7.01 -2.69 -4.20
C ALA A 138 -6.95 -4.19 -3.82
N ALA A 139 -8.11 -4.84 -3.85
CA ALA A 139 -8.23 -6.30 -3.86
C ALA A 139 -8.28 -6.76 -5.33
N TYR A 140 -7.25 -7.46 -5.80
CA TYR A 140 -7.14 -7.90 -7.19
C TYR A 140 -7.92 -9.20 -7.44
N SER A 141 -8.51 -9.39 -8.64
CA SER A 141 -9.07 -10.70 -9.05
C SER A 141 -8.00 -11.77 -9.14
N GLY A 142 -8.39 -13.05 -9.14
CA GLY A 142 -7.47 -14.19 -9.27
C GLY A 142 -6.66 -14.20 -10.58
N ASP A 143 -7.24 -13.69 -11.67
CA ASP A 143 -6.66 -13.62 -13.02
C ASP A 143 -5.94 -12.31 -13.35
N PHE A 144 -5.84 -11.39 -12.38
CA PHE A 144 -5.13 -10.13 -12.56
C PHE A 144 -3.65 -10.35 -12.91
N ASN A 145 -3.20 -9.77 -14.03
CA ASN A 145 -1.82 -9.90 -14.50
C ASN A 145 -0.90 -8.84 -13.85
N PHE A 146 -0.36 -9.16 -12.67
CA PHE A 146 0.54 -8.29 -11.91
C PHE A 146 1.78 -7.90 -12.69
N ARG A 147 2.42 -8.85 -13.37
CA ARG A 147 3.62 -8.60 -14.17
C ARG A 147 3.37 -7.50 -15.20
N LYS A 148 2.28 -7.60 -15.96
CA LYS A 148 1.94 -6.60 -16.98
C LYS A 148 1.70 -5.21 -16.38
N ALA A 149 1.03 -5.15 -15.23
CA ALA A 149 0.83 -3.89 -14.51
C ALA A 149 2.14 -3.27 -14.04
N LEU A 150 3.02 -4.07 -13.44
CA LEU A 150 4.33 -3.61 -12.95
C LEU A 150 5.29 -3.23 -14.09
N ASP A 151 5.32 -4.00 -15.18
CA ASP A 151 6.09 -3.68 -16.40
C ASP A 151 5.67 -2.32 -16.97
N PHE A 152 4.36 -2.04 -17.02
CA PHE A 152 3.85 -0.74 -17.44
C PHE A 152 4.35 0.39 -16.51
N LEU A 153 4.31 0.19 -15.19
CA LEU A 153 4.74 1.21 -14.23
C LEU A 153 6.24 1.53 -14.32
N VAL A 154 7.09 0.52 -14.50
CA VAL A 154 8.55 0.71 -14.60
C VAL A 154 8.97 1.33 -15.94
N THR A 155 8.27 1.00 -17.03
CA THR A 155 8.59 1.51 -18.36
C THR A 155 8.02 2.89 -18.66
N THR A 156 7.06 3.37 -17.86
CA THR A 156 6.47 4.70 -18.04
C THR A 156 7.41 5.76 -17.44
N GLU A 157 7.97 6.64 -18.28
CA GLU A 157 8.91 7.71 -17.86
C GLU A 157 8.36 8.61 -16.74
N THR A 158 7.04 8.75 -16.66
CA THR A 158 6.40 9.40 -15.53
C THR A 158 5.27 8.51 -15.02
N PRO A 159 5.58 7.55 -14.14
CA PRO A 159 4.55 6.67 -13.63
C PRO A 159 3.49 7.51 -12.92
N PRO A 160 2.20 7.18 -13.07
CA PRO A 160 1.15 7.85 -12.32
C PRO A 160 1.51 7.78 -10.83
N THR A 161 1.54 8.91 -10.14
CA THR A 161 1.87 8.92 -8.69
C THR A 161 0.83 8.17 -7.84
N SER A 162 -0.28 7.75 -8.45
CA SER A 162 -1.31 6.85 -7.94
C SER A 162 -1.05 5.41 -8.39
N ILE A 163 0.05 4.82 -7.90
CA ILE A 163 0.31 3.38 -8.03
C ILE A 163 -0.50 2.66 -6.94
N PRO A 164 -1.17 1.54 -7.25
CA PRO A 164 -1.68 0.71 -6.19
C PRO A 164 -0.55 0.22 -5.30
N GLU A 165 -0.56 0.64 -4.04
CA GLU A 165 0.58 0.58 -3.11
C GLU A 165 1.05 -0.84 -2.79
N ASN A 166 0.33 -1.85 -3.28
CA ASN A 166 0.50 -3.24 -2.91
C ASN A 166 0.58 -4.17 -4.14
N LEU A 167 0.85 -3.69 -5.36
CA LEU A 167 0.93 -4.59 -6.53
C LEU A 167 1.94 -5.71 -6.33
N LEU A 168 3.18 -5.37 -5.98
CA LEU A 168 4.25 -6.35 -5.79
C LEU A 168 3.98 -7.22 -4.55
N TYR A 169 3.50 -6.60 -3.48
CA TYR A 169 3.10 -7.31 -2.25
C TYR A 169 1.99 -8.33 -2.51
N GLU A 170 0.89 -7.94 -3.16
CA GLU A 170 -0.23 -8.85 -3.45
C GLU A 170 0.17 -9.93 -4.48
N TRP A 171 1.05 -9.62 -5.43
CA TRP A 171 1.60 -10.65 -6.32
C TRP A 171 2.42 -11.68 -5.55
N SER A 172 3.29 -11.24 -4.64
CA SER A 172 4.14 -12.14 -3.86
C SER A 172 3.37 -13.08 -2.93
N LYS A 173 2.14 -12.74 -2.53
CA LYS A 173 1.25 -13.68 -1.82
C LYS A 173 0.79 -14.86 -2.69
N ARG A 174 0.72 -14.65 -4.00
CA ARG A 174 0.22 -15.64 -4.98
C ARG A 174 1.34 -16.42 -5.62
N SER A 175 2.43 -15.72 -5.94
CA SER A 175 3.57 -16.26 -6.66
C SER A 175 4.86 -15.58 -6.16
N PRO A 176 5.37 -15.99 -4.98
CA PRO A 176 6.58 -15.41 -4.40
C PRO A 176 7.78 -15.48 -5.36
N VAL A 177 7.93 -16.60 -6.07
CA VAL A 177 9.03 -16.81 -7.04
C VAL A 177 8.96 -15.78 -8.17
N GLU A 178 7.85 -15.73 -8.91
CA GLU A 178 7.74 -14.83 -10.07
C GLU A 178 7.88 -13.35 -9.68
N SER A 179 7.30 -12.97 -8.53
CA SER A 179 7.43 -11.59 -8.03
C SER A 179 8.87 -11.22 -7.66
N SER A 180 9.64 -12.18 -7.16
CA SER A 180 11.04 -11.99 -6.79
C SER A 180 11.96 -11.95 -8.02
N GLU A 181 11.73 -12.84 -8.99
CA GLU A 181 12.41 -12.82 -10.28
C GLU A 181 12.17 -11.51 -11.04
N TRP A 182 10.93 -11.01 -10.99
CA TRP A 182 10.60 -9.71 -11.59
C TRP A 182 11.32 -8.55 -10.90
N LEU A 183 11.29 -8.50 -9.56
CA LEU A 183 11.95 -7.43 -8.81
C LEU A 183 13.47 -7.45 -9.03
N ALA A 184 14.07 -8.63 -9.13
CA ALA A 184 15.48 -8.79 -9.47
C ALA A 184 15.83 -8.28 -10.88
N ALA A 185 14.90 -8.40 -11.83
CA ALA A 185 15.06 -7.85 -13.17
C ALA A 185 14.83 -6.32 -13.24
N HIS A 186 14.10 -5.76 -12.28
CA HIS A 186 13.71 -4.35 -12.21
C HIS A 186 14.06 -3.68 -10.85
N PRO A 187 15.34 -3.69 -10.43
CA PRO A 187 15.74 -3.13 -9.14
C PRO A 187 15.44 -1.63 -9.01
N GLU A 188 15.34 -0.91 -10.14
CA GLU A 188 14.94 0.51 -10.21
C GLU A 188 13.56 0.79 -9.61
N TYR A 189 12.69 -0.22 -9.52
CA TYR A 189 11.39 -0.11 -8.86
C TYR A 189 11.52 0.29 -7.38
N LEU A 190 12.64 -0.05 -6.73
CA LEU A 190 12.89 0.25 -5.31
C LEU A 190 13.43 1.67 -5.05
N ASN A 191 13.61 2.52 -6.05
CA ASN A 191 14.18 3.87 -5.88
C ASN A 191 13.26 4.87 -5.13
N ASN A 192 12.14 4.43 -4.58
CA ASN A 192 11.15 5.23 -3.86
C ASN A 192 10.82 4.55 -2.53
N GLU A 193 10.82 5.29 -1.42
CA GLU A 193 10.53 4.79 -0.05
C GLU A 193 9.24 3.94 0.03
N LEU A 194 8.20 4.31 -0.71
CA LEU A 194 6.95 3.54 -0.75
C LEU A 194 7.15 2.16 -1.38
N MET A 195 8.02 2.06 -2.39
CA MET A 195 8.33 0.81 -3.10
C MET A 195 9.33 -0.04 -2.30
N GLU A 196 10.21 0.57 -1.53
CA GLU A 196 11.05 -0.13 -0.54
C GLU A 196 10.19 -0.91 0.46
N ARG A 197 9.09 -0.29 0.93
CA ARG A 197 8.12 -0.98 1.78
C ARG A 197 7.52 -2.21 1.11
N GLN A 198 7.19 -2.14 -0.19
CA GLN A 198 6.69 -3.31 -0.91
C GLN A 198 7.75 -4.42 -1.03
N GLY A 199 9.01 -4.08 -1.27
CA GLY A 199 10.11 -5.04 -1.27
C GLY A 199 10.26 -5.75 0.09
N ARG A 200 10.12 -5.02 1.20
CA ARG A 200 10.08 -5.59 2.56
C ARG A 200 8.93 -6.58 2.74
N LEU A 201 7.72 -6.18 2.36
CA LEU A 201 6.53 -7.01 2.49
C LEU A 201 6.58 -8.25 1.57
N LEU A 202 7.23 -8.16 0.40
CA LEU A 202 7.50 -9.31 -0.46
C LEU A 202 8.37 -10.34 0.27
N LEU A 203 9.42 -9.90 0.97
CA LEU A 203 10.29 -10.81 1.70
C LEU A 203 9.59 -11.46 2.91
N GLU A 204 8.67 -10.73 3.57
CA GLU A 204 7.76 -11.32 4.57
C GLU A 204 6.87 -12.43 3.96
N ASN A 205 6.35 -12.22 2.75
CA ASN A 205 5.54 -13.22 2.06
C ASN A 205 6.36 -14.43 1.61
N ILE A 206 7.59 -14.23 1.13
CA ILE A 206 8.49 -15.34 0.84
C ILE A 206 8.73 -16.15 2.12
N ALA A 207 9.02 -15.49 3.23
CA ALA A 207 9.21 -16.15 4.52
C ALA A 207 7.99 -16.98 4.95
N ALA A 208 6.79 -16.47 4.69
CA ALA A 208 5.52 -17.13 4.99
C ALA A 208 5.10 -18.18 3.96
N CYS A 209 5.77 -18.29 2.81
CA CYS A 209 5.41 -19.22 1.73
C CYS A 209 5.47 -20.67 2.21
N PRO A 210 4.38 -21.46 2.19
CA PRO A 210 4.34 -22.80 2.78
C PRO A 210 5.20 -23.82 2.03
N ASP A 211 5.41 -23.64 0.72
CA ASP A 211 6.24 -24.53 -0.09
C ASP A 211 7.72 -24.18 0.08
N ALA A 212 8.52 -25.13 0.56
CA ALA A 212 9.93 -24.91 0.86
C ALA A 212 10.77 -24.67 -0.40
N ARG A 213 10.40 -25.28 -1.54
CA ARG A 213 11.12 -25.12 -2.81
C ARG A 213 10.83 -23.75 -3.40
N ASP A 214 9.57 -23.32 -3.43
CA ASP A 214 9.19 -22.00 -3.92
C ASP A 214 9.80 -20.91 -3.02
N ARG A 215 9.81 -21.12 -1.70
CA ARG A 215 10.49 -20.23 -0.75
C ARG A 215 11.99 -20.10 -1.06
N GLU A 216 12.67 -21.22 -1.28
CA GLU A 216 14.09 -21.24 -1.63
C GLU A 216 14.38 -20.49 -2.94
N GLN A 217 13.62 -20.77 -4.00
CA GLN A 217 13.77 -20.11 -5.29
C GLN A 217 13.50 -18.60 -5.22
N ALA A 218 12.46 -18.19 -4.48
CA ALA A 218 12.15 -16.78 -4.32
C ALA A 218 13.25 -16.03 -3.54
N LEU A 219 13.86 -16.64 -2.52
CA LEU A 219 15.00 -16.06 -1.80
C LEU A 219 16.25 -15.96 -2.67
N GLU A 220 16.53 -16.98 -3.49
CA GLU A 220 17.64 -16.93 -4.45
C GLU A 220 17.46 -15.79 -5.45
N ALA A 221 16.25 -15.61 -6.00
CA ALA A 221 15.94 -14.52 -6.92
C ALA A 221 16.10 -13.14 -6.24
N ALA A 222 15.57 -12.99 -5.02
CA ALA A 222 15.70 -11.75 -4.24
C ALA A 222 17.16 -11.44 -3.88
N GLY A 223 18.05 -12.44 -3.81
CA GLY A 223 19.48 -12.26 -3.53
C GLY A 223 20.24 -11.36 -4.52
N ALA A 224 19.68 -11.09 -5.70
CA ALA A 224 20.27 -10.20 -6.70
C ALA A 224 20.00 -8.70 -6.44
N LEU A 225 19.18 -8.36 -5.44
CA LEU A 225 18.86 -6.97 -5.11
C LEU A 225 20.08 -6.25 -4.49
N PRO A 226 20.14 -4.90 -4.57
CA PRO A 226 21.26 -4.17 -3.98
C PRO A 226 21.37 -4.40 -2.47
N ALA A 227 22.62 -4.53 -1.98
CA ALA A 227 22.94 -4.90 -0.61
C ALA A 227 22.22 -4.07 0.46
N VAL A 228 22.12 -2.75 0.28
CA VAL A 228 21.41 -1.84 1.20
C VAL A 228 19.96 -2.25 1.43
N PHE A 229 19.25 -2.65 0.37
CA PHE A 229 17.86 -3.06 0.49
C PHE A 229 17.74 -4.43 1.15
N LEU A 230 18.67 -5.34 0.84
CA LEU A 230 18.73 -6.65 1.46
C LEU A 230 19.03 -6.56 2.97
N ASP A 231 19.99 -5.73 3.38
CA ASP A 231 20.40 -5.59 4.77
C ASP A 231 19.26 -5.01 5.63
N GLN A 232 18.58 -3.99 5.12
CA GLN A 232 17.40 -3.42 5.77
C GLN A 232 16.26 -4.44 5.84
N ALA A 233 15.99 -5.16 4.75
CA ALA A 233 14.88 -6.09 4.74
C ALA A 233 15.12 -7.34 5.60
N TRP A 234 16.33 -7.91 5.61
CA TRP A 234 16.70 -8.99 6.53
C TRP A 234 16.61 -8.57 7.98
N SER A 235 16.96 -7.31 8.27
CA SER A 235 16.72 -6.70 9.58
C SER A 235 15.23 -6.68 9.95
N ASP A 236 14.36 -6.29 9.02
CA ASP A 236 12.92 -6.25 9.30
C ASP A 236 12.31 -7.65 9.45
N ILE A 237 12.67 -8.60 8.55
CA ILE A 237 12.23 -10.01 8.59
C ILE A 237 12.58 -10.63 9.95
N GLY A 238 13.84 -10.49 10.38
CA GLY A 238 14.29 -11.00 11.69
C GLY A 238 13.55 -10.34 12.84
N GLY A 239 13.37 -9.01 12.79
CA GLY A 239 12.66 -8.25 13.81
C GLY A 239 11.18 -8.65 14.00
N LEU A 240 10.51 -9.11 12.93
CA LEU A 240 9.11 -9.53 12.96
C LEU A 240 8.89 -10.94 13.54
N GLN A 241 9.95 -11.74 13.73
CA GLN A 241 9.82 -13.10 14.28
C GLN A 241 9.63 -13.16 15.80
N GLY A 242 9.62 -12.01 16.49
CA GLY A 242 9.46 -11.96 17.95
C GLY A 242 10.48 -12.83 18.69
N GLY A 243 11.71 -12.94 18.18
CA GLY A 243 12.77 -13.72 18.81
C GLY A 243 12.93 -15.17 18.34
N LYS A 244 12.07 -15.69 17.46
CA LYS A 244 12.13 -17.08 16.98
C LYS A 244 12.98 -17.23 15.71
N LEU A 245 13.80 -18.28 15.63
CA LEU A 245 14.55 -18.64 14.43
C LEU A 245 13.80 -19.69 13.61
N ALA A 246 13.28 -19.29 12.44
CA ALA A 246 12.75 -20.24 11.47
C ALA A 246 13.90 -20.92 10.70
N PRO A 247 14.03 -22.27 10.72
CA PRO A 247 15.15 -22.98 10.08
C PRO A 247 15.33 -22.67 8.59
N GLU A 248 14.23 -22.49 7.86
CA GLU A 248 14.27 -22.23 6.42
C GLU A 248 14.78 -20.81 6.13
N LEU A 249 14.46 -19.83 6.99
CA LEU A 249 14.97 -18.46 6.88
C LEU A 249 16.45 -18.39 7.23
N LEU A 250 16.86 -19.13 8.27
CA LEU A 250 18.26 -19.22 8.65
C LEU A 250 19.09 -19.84 7.52
N SER A 251 18.61 -20.94 6.91
CA SER A 251 19.29 -21.58 5.78
C SER A 251 19.38 -20.68 4.55
N ALA A 252 18.36 -19.85 4.30
CA ALA A 252 18.41 -18.89 3.20
C ALA A 252 19.35 -17.72 3.48
N ALA A 253 19.34 -17.20 4.72
CA ALA A 253 20.28 -16.19 5.16
C ALA A 253 21.73 -16.68 5.03
N ASP A 254 22.00 -17.96 5.32
CA ASP A 254 23.31 -18.58 5.12
C ASP A 254 23.75 -18.55 3.65
N ARG A 255 22.89 -19.02 2.74
CA ARG A 255 23.20 -19.07 1.31
C ARG A 255 23.43 -17.69 0.69
N LEU A 256 22.70 -16.69 1.19
CA LEU A 256 22.77 -15.31 0.70
C LEU A 256 23.86 -14.49 1.42
N GLY A 257 24.61 -15.08 2.36
CA GLY A 257 25.65 -14.37 3.11
C GLY A 257 25.10 -13.30 4.05
N ARG A 258 23.87 -13.48 4.55
CA ARG A 258 23.11 -12.57 5.42
C ARG A 258 22.75 -13.15 6.79
N ARG A 259 23.45 -14.22 7.19
CA ARG A 259 23.21 -14.94 8.44
C ARG A 259 23.28 -14.02 9.66
N GLU A 260 24.31 -13.17 9.73
CA GLU A 260 24.57 -12.31 10.88
C GLU A 260 23.47 -11.25 11.05
N GLU A 261 23.05 -10.61 9.97
CA GLU A 261 22.00 -9.60 9.96
C GLU A 261 20.65 -10.18 10.39
N PHE A 262 20.29 -11.35 9.87
CA PHE A 262 19.08 -12.07 10.26
C PHE A 262 19.08 -12.43 11.76
N LEU A 263 20.17 -13.03 12.24
CA LEU A 263 20.30 -13.43 13.65
C LEU A 263 20.29 -12.22 14.58
N ALA A 264 21.03 -11.15 14.27
CA ALA A 264 21.08 -9.95 15.11
C ALA A 264 19.69 -9.30 15.24
N ALA A 265 18.93 -9.24 14.14
CA ALA A 265 17.60 -8.66 14.17
C ALA A 265 16.57 -9.56 14.87
N ALA A 266 16.64 -10.88 14.66
CA ALA A 266 15.82 -11.83 15.42
C ALA A 266 16.10 -11.72 16.93
N LEU A 267 17.37 -11.57 17.33
CA LEU A 267 17.73 -11.40 18.73
C LEU A 267 17.17 -10.10 19.31
N LEU A 268 17.23 -8.98 18.57
CA LEU A 268 16.58 -7.73 18.98
C LEU A 268 15.06 -7.88 19.12
N GLY A 269 14.43 -8.67 18.25
CA GLY A 269 13.01 -9.00 18.34
C GLY A 269 12.60 -9.71 19.63
N THR A 270 13.53 -10.28 20.40
CA THR A 270 13.20 -10.87 21.71
C THR A 270 12.78 -9.82 22.74
N ASN A 271 13.20 -8.56 22.58
CA ASN A 271 12.85 -7.47 23.48
C ASN A 271 11.33 -7.23 23.58
N THR A 272 10.59 -7.46 22.49
CA THR A 272 9.12 -7.35 22.52
C THR A 272 8.46 -8.60 23.12
N SER A 273 9.10 -9.75 23.02
CA SER A 273 8.59 -11.04 23.52
C SER A 273 8.95 -11.33 24.99
N GLU A 274 9.90 -10.58 25.55
CA GLU A 274 10.48 -10.76 26.89
C GLU A 274 11.01 -12.17 27.21
N LYS A 275 11.34 -12.96 26.18
CA LYS A 275 11.89 -14.30 26.32
C LYS A 275 12.78 -14.69 25.15
N LEU A 276 13.68 -15.64 25.40
CA LEU A 276 14.48 -16.26 24.35
C LEU A 276 13.85 -17.60 23.93
N ASP A 277 13.66 -17.80 22.63
CA ASP A 277 13.07 -19.02 22.08
C ASP A 277 14.07 -20.19 22.02
N ALA A 278 13.59 -21.42 22.15
CA ALA A 278 14.44 -22.62 22.13
C ALA A 278 15.13 -22.87 20.78
N SER A 279 14.64 -22.26 19.69
CA SER A 279 15.26 -22.34 18.35
C SER A 279 16.71 -21.83 18.33
N TRP A 280 17.11 -20.98 19.28
CA TRP A 280 18.49 -20.52 19.45
C TRP A 280 19.48 -21.63 19.83
N ASN A 281 19.00 -22.79 20.30
CA ASN A 281 19.83 -23.97 20.60
C ASN A 281 20.62 -24.46 19.39
N SER A 282 20.10 -24.23 18.18
CA SER A 282 20.75 -24.60 16.92
C SER A 282 22.00 -23.76 16.59
N ILE A 283 22.16 -22.60 17.22
CA ILE A 283 23.26 -21.66 16.95
C ILE A 283 24.45 -21.98 17.87
N PRO A 284 25.69 -22.12 17.37
CA PRO A 284 26.87 -22.33 18.22
C PRO A 284 27.11 -21.18 19.21
N VAL A 285 27.62 -21.50 20.41
CA VAL A 285 27.88 -20.51 21.49
C VAL A 285 28.79 -19.36 21.04
N ALA A 286 29.84 -19.67 20.29
CA ALA A 286 30.77 -18.64 19.78
C ALA A 286 30.05 -17.65 18.84
N GLU A 287 29.14 -18.15 18.01
CA GLU A 287 28.33 -17.34 17.11
C GLU A 287 27.32 -16.48 17.89
N ARG A 288 26.58 -17.07 18.84
CA ARG A 288 25.65 -16.32 19.72
C ARG A 288 26.31 -15.11 20.37
N THR A 289 27.57 -15.27 20.81
CA THR A 289 28.35 -14.17 21.41
C THR A 289 28.63 -13.03 20.43
N SER A 290 28.94 -13.35 19.17
CA SER A 290 29.15 -12.35 18.11
C SER A 290 27.84 -11.63 17.78
N ILE A 291 26.75 -12.38 17.63
CA ILE A 291 25.41 -11.85 17.33
C ILE A 291 24.92 -10.91 18.44
N LEU A 292 25.15 -11.25 19.71
CA LEU A 292 24.78 -10.37 20.83
C LEU A 292 25.45 -9.00 20.71
N ARG A 293 26.76 -8.97 20.40
CA ARG A 293 27.49 -7.72 20.21
C ARG A 293 26.94 -6.91 19.06
N ALA A 294 26.69 -7.54 17.91
CA ALA A 294 26.10 -6.87 16.74
C ALA A 294 24.71 -6.27 17.05
N ALA A 295 23.88 -7.01 17.80
CA ALA A 295 22.57 -6.53 18.25
C ALA A 295 22.69 -5.36 19.25
N GLU A 296 23.62 -5.44 20.21
CA GLU A 296 23.91 -4.38 21.18
C GLU A 296 24.38 -3.09 20.48
N ASP A 297 25.29 -3.21 19.51
CA ASP A 297 25.80 -2.08 18.74
C ASP A 297 24.67 -1.40 17.95
N LYS A 298 23.79 -2.19 17.32
CA LYS A 298 22.62 -1.67 16.60
C LYS A 298 21.63 -0.95 17.53
N TRP A 299 21.41 -1.46 18.74
CA TRP A 299 20.58 -0.78 19.74
C TRP A 299 21.27 0.48 20.31
N MET A 300 22.60 0.50 20.41
CA MET A 300 23.36 1.68 20.87
C MET A 300 23.17 2.91 19.96
N HIS A 301 22.88 2.69 18.68
CA HIS A 301 22.65 3.77 17.72
C HIS A 301 21.23 4.37 17.83
N GLN A 302 20.38 3.83 18.71
CA GLN A 302 19.04 4.35 19.00
C GLN A 302 19.04 5.09 20.35
N VAL A 303 18.51 6.32 20.35
CA VAL A 303 18.36 7.29 21.46
C VAL A 303 18.84 6.80 22.84
N ASP A 304 19.98 7.34 23.28
CA ASP A 304 20.63 6.98 24.55
C ASP A 304 20.06 7.79 25.73
N THR A 305 19.11 7.19 26.45
CA THR A 305 18.53 7.74 27.68
C THR A 305 18.82 6.80 28.84
N PRO A 306 18.83 7.28 30.10
CA PRO A 306 18.95 6.40 31.26
C PRO A 306 17.91 5.28 31.31
N PHE A 307 16.71 5.53 30.76
CA PHE A 307 15.65 4.53 30.64
C PHE A 307 16.02 3.45 29.60
N SER A 308 16.47 3.85 28.40
CA SER A 308 16.86 2.89 27.35
C SER A 308 18.09 2.06 27.75
N ARG A 309 19.03 2.61 28.52
CA ARG A 309 20.16 1.83 29.08
C ARG A 309 19.70 0.72 30.03
N ARG A 310 18.77 1.02 30.94
CA ARG A 310 18.23 0.01 31.88
C ARG A 310 17.44 -1.08 31.16
N ALA A 311 16.61 -0.70 30.19
CA ALA A 311 15.87 -1.66 29.37
C ALA A 311 16.84 -2.58 28.60
N ARG A 312 17.90 -2.02 28.02
CA ARG A 312 18.93 -2.78 27.30
C ARG A 312 19.68 -3.76 28.21
N GLU A 313 20.09 -3.33 29.41
CA GLU A 313 20.77 -4.22 30.35
C GLU A 313 19.84 -5.35 30.83
N ALA A 314 18.57 -5.05 31.09
CA ALA A 314 17.57 -6.06 31.45
C ALA A 314 17.36 -7.09 30.33
N TRP A 315 17.23 -6.63 29.08
CA TRP A 315 17.16 -7.50 27.91
C TRP A 315 18.40 -8.36 27.75
N ARG A 316 19.59 -7.76 27.86
CA ARG A 316 20.88 -8.46 27.76
C ARG A 316 20.98 -9.58 28.79
N GLN A 317 20.62 -9.30 30.04
CA GLN A 317 20.63 -10.30 31.10
C GLN A 317 19.65 -11.44 30.80
N MET A 318 18.44 -11.13 30.32
CA MET A 318 17.47 -12.14 29.90
C MET A 318 18.00 -13.05 28.79
N VAL A 319 18.69 -12.48 27.79
CA VAL A 319 19.32 -13.26 26.70
C VAL A 319 20.42 -14.17 27.26
N LEU A 320 21.32 -13.64 28.10
CA LEU A 320 22.42 -14.41 28.70
C LEU A 320 21.91 -15.54 29.61
N ASP A 321 20.92 -15.26 30.45
CA ASP A 321 20.29 -16.26 31.33
C ASP A 321 19.59 -17.35 30.51
N GLY A 322 18.88 -16.94 29.44
CA GLY A 322 18.26 -17.84 28.49
C GLY A 322 19.27 -18.79 27.85
N TRP A 323 20.41 -18.29 27.38
CA TRP A 323 21.48 -19.13 26.81
C TRP A 323 22.19 -20.01 27.84
N ASN A 324 22.36 -19.54 29.08
CA ASN A 324 22.98 -20.35 30.15
C ASN A 324 22.08 -21.54 30.55
N GLY A 325 20.76 -21.38 30.48
CA GLY A 325 19.80 -22.46 30.70
C GLY A 325 19.69 -23.47 29.55
N MET A 326 20.39 -23.23 28.43
CA MET A 326 20.39 -24.08 27.23
C MET A 326 21.60 -25.01 27.13
N ASN A 327 22.57 -24.91 28.05
CA ASN A 327 23.80 -25.72 28.09
C ASN A 327 23.66 -27.00 28.92
#